data_AF-A0A9R0S2A8-F1
#
_entry.id   AF-A0A9R0S2A8-F1
#
_cell.length_a   1.000
_cell.length_b   1.000
_cell.length_c   1.000
_cell.angle_alpha   90.00
_cell.angle_beta   90.00
_cell.angle_gamma   90.00
#
_symmetry.space_group_name_H-M   'P 1'
#
loop_
_entity.id
_entity.type
_entity.pdbx_description
1 polymer ?
#
loop_
_entity_poly.entity_id
_entity_poly.type
_entity_poly.pdbx_seq_one_letter_code
_entity_poly.pdbx_strand_id
1 'polypeptide(L)'
;MDQPIKLPSFNEKDVEFAQKIFRLGRDNALNLRITYARAEYLNPTMYERYHNIYFRSPDGHGDDNEYDNGGPVIDLGGKVVGMVNDPERFESFIPSSIVLSCLDSWRKYRHFARPHLGMTFKAIELLEPSHVDMLWRMYNIDDGLVVQEVSKGSNAEILGIQKGDVIESINGKRVSTTIEVGVLMR
;
A
#
# COMPACT_ATOMS: atom_id res chain seq x y z
N MET A 1 36.39 -16.77 -7.14
CA MET A 1 35.13 -17.52 -6.99
C MET A 1 34.02 -16.55 -7.33
N ASP A 2 33.63 -16.48 -8.60
CA ASP A 2 32.56 -15.58 -9.06
C ASP A 2 31.26 -16.35 -9.09
N GLN A 3 30.70 -16.64 -7.91
CA GLN A 3 29.30 -17.03 -7.88
C GLN A 3 28.48 -15.80 -8.28
N PRO A 4 27.58 -15.91 -9.28
CA PRO A 4 26.74 -14.79 -9.67
C PRO A 4 25.95 -14.33 -8.44
N ILE A 5 26.01 -13.02 -8.17
CA ILE A 5 25.24 -12.41 -7.09
C ILE A 5 23.77 -12.74 -7.36
N LYS A 6 23.17 -13.51 -6.45
CA LYS A 6 21.75 -13.83 -6.53
C LYS A 6 20.98 -12.54 -6.27
N LEU A 7 20.38 -11.99 -7.32
CA LEU A 7 19.55 -10.80 -7.19
C LEU A 7 18.36 -11.12 -6.28
N PRO A 8 17.97 -10.18 -5.40
CA PRO A 8 16.75 -10.32 -4.61
C PRO A 8 15.55 -10.53 -5.53
N SER A 9 14.70 -11.50 -5.19
CA SER A 9 13.41 -11.68 -5.86
C SER A 9 12.37 -10.74 -5.26
N PHE A 10 11.49 -10.20 -6.09
CA PHE A 10 10.33 -9.46 -5.61
C PHE A 10 9.27 -10.43 -5.07
N ASN A 11 8.58 -10.01 -4.02
CA ASN A 11 7.32 -10.62 -3.63
C ASN A 11 6.22 -9.95 -4.47
N GLU A 12 5.44 -10.75 -5.18
CA GLU A 12 4.30 -10.24 -5.97
C GLU A 12 3.03 -10.14 -5.13
N LYS A 13 3.01 -10.77 -3.94
CA LYS A 13 1.93 -10.61 -2.97
C LYS A 13 2.14 -9.34 -2.16
N ASP A 14 1.04 -8.70 -1.80
CA ASP A 14 1.06 -7.55 -0.91
C ASP A 14 1.53 -7.96 0.49
N VAL A 15 2.14 -6.99 1.19
CA VAL A 15 2.63 -7.16 2.56
C VAL A 15 1.44 -7.17 3.51
N GLU A 16 1.39 -8.13 4.43
CA GLU A 16 0.31 -8.28 5.42
C GLU A 16 0.42 -7.26 6.57
N PHE A 17 -0.70 -6.94 7.22
CA PHE A 17 -0.72 -6.10 8.42
C PHE A 17 0.19 -6.67 9.52
N ALA A 18 0.95 -5.80 10.18
CA ALA A 18 1.94 -6.11 11.20
C ALA A 18 3.08 -7.06 10.76
N GLN A 19 3.19 -7.37 9.46
CA GLN A 19 4.29 -8.16 8.92
C GLN A 19 5.62 -7.49 9.24
N LYS A 20 6.59 -8.29 9.69
CA LYS A 20 7.96 -7.83 9.94
C LYS A 20 8.65 -7.53 8.61
N ILE A 21 9.19 -6.32 8.51
CA ILE A 21 9.90 -5.83 7.33
C ILE A 21 11.23 -5.18 7.75
N PHE A 22 12.17 -5.12 6.83
CA PHE A 22 13.44 -4.43 7.00
C PHE A 22 13.65 -3.46 5.85
N ARG A 23 14.03 -2.24 6.18
CA ARG A 23 14.36 -1.18 5.22
C ARG A 23 15.88 -1.16 5.07
N LEU A 24 16.35 -1.16 3.83
CA LEU A 24 17.78 -1.13 3.52
C LEU A 24 18.13 0.26 2.98
N GLY A 25 19.02 0.95 3.68
CA GLY A 25 19.44 2.32 3.38
C GLY A 25 20.94 2.50 3.40
N ARG A 26 21.39 3.75 3.24
CA ARG A 26 22.79 4.13 3.43
C ARG A 26 22.90 5.45 4.18
N ASP A 27 23.80 5.52 5.16
CA ASP A 27 24.09 6.77 5.85
C ASP A 27 24.90 7.75 4.97
N ASN A 28 25.18 8.94 5.52
CA ASN A 28 26.01 9.96 4.88
C ASN A 28 27.44 9.50 4.54
N ALA A 29 27.95 8.46 5.22
CA ALA A 29 29.26 7.85 4.94
C ALA A 29 29.15 6.67 3.96
N LEU A 30 27.97 6.46 3.36
CA LEU A 30 27.62 5.38 2.43
C LEU A 30 27.66 3.97 3.06
N ASN A 31 27.69 3.85 4.38
CA ASN A 31 27.62 2.55 5.04
C ASN A 31 26.21 1.98 4.92
N LEU A 32 26.12 0.67 4.70
CA LEU A 32 24.84 -0.03 4.65
C LEU A 32 24.16 0.03 6.02
N ARG A 33 22.87 0.38 6.02
CA ARG A 33 22.01 0.36 7.20
C ARG A 33 20.82 -0.55 6.98
N ILE A 34 20.38 -1.18 8.06
CA ILE A 34 19.20 -2.05 8.09
C ILE A 34 18.34 -1.57 9.25
N THR A 35 17.13 -1.13 8.92
CA THR A 35 16.17 -0.62 9.90
C THR A 35 14.97 -1.55 9.97
N TYR A 36 14.66 -2.05 11.17
CA TYR A 36 13.52 -2.93 11.38
C TYR A 36 12.23 -2.11 11.50
N ALA A 37 11.13 -2.62 10.93
CA ALA A 37 9.81 -2.05 11.12
C ALA A 37 8.72 -3.14 11.01
N ARG A 38 7.49 -2.75 11.31
CA ARG A 38 6.29 -3.53 11.00
C ARG A 38 5.44 -2.77 9.99
N ALA A 39 4.90 -3.49 9.01
CA ALA A 39 3.95 -2.92 8.07
C ALA A 39 2.63 -2.59 8.76
N GLU A 40 2.06 -1.45 8.40
CA GLU A 40 0.77 -0.97 8.88
C GLU A 40 -0.05 -0.48 7.69
N TYR A 41 -1.35 -0.74 7.73
CA TYR A 41 -2.28 -0.13 6.79
C TYR A 41 -2.89 1.08 7.47
N LEU A 42 -2.71 2.24 6.86
CA LEU A 42 -3.38 3.46 7.27
C LEU A 42 -4.16 3.97 6.07
N ASN A 43 -5.32 4.58 6.35
CA ASN A 43 -5.99 5.33 5.30
C ASN A 43 -5.13 6.56 5.00
N PRO A 44 -4.78 6.81 3.74
CA PRO A 44 -3.99 7.98 3.39
C PRO A 44 -4.74 9.27 3.74
N THR A 45 -3.99 10.27 4.18
CA THR A 45 -4.50 11.64 4.29
C THR A 45 -4.81 12.21 2.90
N MET A 46 -5.51 13.34 2.81
CA MET A 46 -5.86 13.99 1.53
C MET A 46 -4.65 14.35 0.64
N TYR A 47 -3.44 14.40 1.21
CA TYR A 47 -2.19 14.68 0.50
C TYR A 47 -1.48 13.40 0.04
N GLU A 48 -1.85 12.27 0.61
CA GLU A 48 -1.25 10.97 0.34
C GLU A 48 -2.08 10.22 -0.71
N ARG A 49 -1.36 9.47 -1.54
CA ARG A 49 -1.99 8.69 -2.61
C ARG A 49 -2.17 7.26 -2.09
N TYR A 50 -3.30 6.65 -2.40
CA TYR A 50 -3.79 5.32 -1.96
C TYR A 50 -2.92 4.08 -2.27
N HIS A 51 -1.61 4.24 -2.49
CA HIS A 51 -0.72 3.20 -3.00
C HIS A 51 0.47 2.93 -2.07
N ASN A 52 0.47 3.50 -0.87
CA ASN A 52 1.55 3.28 0.10
C ASN A 52 1.09 2.30 1.18
N ILE A 53 2.04 1.50 1.66
CA ILE A 53 1.94 0.81 2.94
C ILE A 53 2.76 1.62 3.94
N TYR A 54 2.23 1.77 5.14
CA TYR A 54 2.89 2.49 6.21
C TYR A 54 3.72 1.53 7.03
N PHE A 55 4.63 2.06 7.83
CA PHE A 55 5.40 1.25 8.73
C PHE A 55 5.64 1.95 10.04
N ARG A 56 5.78 1.15 11.09
CA ARG A 56 6.12 1.63 12.42
C ARG A 56 7.38 0.95 12.91
N SER A 57 8.33 1.76 13.39
CA SER A 57 9.58 1.29 14.00
C SER A 57 9.39 1.26 15.53
N PRO A 58 9.29 0.08 16.16
CA PRO A 58 8.95 -0.03 17.58
C PRO A 58 10.08 0.38 18.53
N ASP A 59 11.29 0.56 18.01
CA ASP A 59 12.53 0.93 18.69
C ASP A 59 12.74 2.44 18.82
N GLY A 60 11.83 3.27 18.30
CA GLY A 60 11.86 4.73 18.52
C GLY A 60 12.98 5.47 17.78
N HIS A 61 13.70 4.80 16.87
CA HIS A 61 14.72 5.40 15.99
C HIS A 61 14.14 6.21 14.81
N GLY A 62 12.95 6.80 14.97
CA GLY A 62 12.22 7.53 13.91
C GLY A 62 12.93 8.76 13.35
N ASP A 63 14.05 9.17 13.93
CA ASP A 63 14.78 10.37 13.51
C ASP A 63 15.65 10.16 12.25
N ASP A 64 16.03 8.91 11.93
CA ASP A 64 17.00 8.56 10.86
C ASP A 64 16.37 7.98 9.58
N ASN A 65 15.04 8.03 9.41
CA ASN A 65 14.35 7.46 8.24
C ASN A 65 14.80 8.07 6.89
N GLU A 66 15.42 9.26 6.90
CA GLU A 66 15.93 9.93 5.69
C GLU A 66 16.94 9.08 4.89
N TYR A 67 17.69 8.21 5.58
CA TYR A 67 18.71 7.34 4.97
C TYR A 67 18.14 6.12 4.24
N ASP A 68 16.87 5.82 4.47
CA ASP A 68 16.21 4.67 3.87
C ASP A 68 15.44 5.05 2.60
N ASN A 69 15.23 6.35 2.32
CA ASN A 69 14.40 6.80 1.21
C ASN A 69 14.89 6.31 -0.16
N GLY A 70 14.00 5.71 -0.96
CA GLY A 70 14.34 5.04 -2.22
C GLY A 70 15.00 3.67 -2.06
N GLY A 71 15.34 3.26 -0.83
CA GLY A 71 15.87 1.96 -0.49
C GLY A 71 14.84 0.84 -0.57
N PRO A 72 15.25 -0.42 -0.79
CA PRO A 72 14.32 -1.55 -0.83
C PRO A 72 13.83 -1.90 0.59
N VAL A 73 12.56 -2.32 0.64
CA VAL A 73 11.95 -2.96 1.81
C VAL A 73 11.93 -4.46 1.56
N ILE A 74 12.39 -5.24 2.52
CA ILE A 74 12.45 -6.71 2.43
C ILE A 74 11.67 -7.40 3.55
N ASP A 75 11.14 -8.59 3.27
CA ASP A 75 10.61 -9.49 4.29
C ASP A 75 11.71 -10.31 4.98
N LEU A 76 11.34 -11.13 5.97
CA LEU A 76 12.24 -12.05 6.68
C LEU A 76 12.87 -13.12 5.75
N GLY A 77 12.25 -13.40 4.60
CA GLY A 77 12.78 -14.30 3.58
C GLY A 77 13.78 -13.64 2.64
N GLY A 78 14.07 -12.35 2.82
CA GLY A 78 14.94 -11.57 1.95
C GLY A 78 14.32 -11.19 0.60
N LYS A 79 13.00 -11.34 0.43
CA LYS A 79 12.31 -10.90 -0.78
C LYS A 79 12.01 -9.41 -0.69
N VAL A 80 12.13 -8.70 -1.82
CA VAL A 80 11.77 -7.29 -1.90
C VAL A 80 10.25 -7.17 -1.94
N VAL A 81 9.70 -6.49 -0.94
CA VAL A 81 8.27 -6.25 -0.79
C VAL A 81 7.86 -4.81 -1.09
N GLY A 82 8.84 -3.93 -1.32
CA GLY A 82 8.57 -2.55 -1.69
C GLY A 82 9.81 -1.68 -1.75
N MET A 83 9.58 -0.39 -1.86
CA MET A 83 10.60 0.65 -1.91
C MET A 83 10.17 1.81 -1.01
N VAL A 84 11.03 2.20 -0.08
CA VAL A 84 10.74 3.29 0.87
C VAL A 84 10.45 4.57 0.09
N ASN A 85 9.34 5.21 0.44
CA ASN A 85 8.90 6.47 -0.11
C ASN A 85 8.55 7.38 1.07
N ASP A 86 9.55 8.10 1.55
CA ASP A 86 9.43 8.93 2.73
C ASP A 86 9.88 10.38 2.46
N PRO A 87 9.16 11.12 1.60
CA PRO A 87 9.56 12.47 1.21
C PRO A 87 9.44 13.51 2.35
N GLU A 88 8.60 13.27 3.36
CA GLU A 88 8.34 14.23 4.46
C GLU A 88 8.09 13.56 5.84
N ARG A 89 8.64 12.36 6.11
CA ARG A 89 8.41 11.57 7.34
C ARG A 89 7.00 10.98 7.47
N PHE A 90 6.40 10.59 6.35
CA PHE A 90 5.13 9.85 6.31
C PHE A 90 5.29 8.35 6.63
N GLU A 91 6.52 7.88 6.91
CA GLU A 91 6.84 6.50 7.31
C GLU A 91 6.17 5.46 6.39
N SER A 92 6.37 5.61 5.08
CA SER A 92 5.66 4.81 4.07
C SER A 92 6.58 4.20 3.01
N PHE A 93 6.12 3.13 2.37
CA PHE A 93 6.78 2.52 1.21
C PHE A 93 5.78 2.17 0.12
N ILE A 94 6.26 2.19 -1.12
CA ILE A 94 5.49 1.75 -2.29
C ILE A 94 5.63 0.22 -2.39
N PRO A 95 4.55 -0.55 -2.37
CA PRO A 95 4.58 -2.00 -2.52
C PRO A 95 5.23 -2.46 -3.82
N SER A 96 5.92 -3.59 -3.79
CA SER A 96 6.54 -4.20 -4.96
C SER A 96 5.54 -4.47 -6.07
N SER A 97 4.31 -4.86 -5.75
CA SER A 97 3.20 -5.05 -6.70
C SER A 97 2.94 -3.78 -7.53
N ILE A 98 2.93 -2.61 -6.90
CA ILE A 98 2.77 -1.31 -7.55
C ILE A 98 4.01 -0.95 -8.38
N VAL A 99 5.23 -1.16 -7.84
CA VAL A 99 6.48 -0.89 -8.55
C VAL A 99 6.58 -1.72 -9.83
N LEU A 100 6.31 -3.03 -9.75
CA LEU A 100 6.33 -3.96 -10.87
C LEU A 100 5.26 -3.59 -11.91
N SER A 101 4.05 -3.29 -11.46
CA SER A 101 2.95 -2.86 -12.34
C SER A 101 3.28 -1.57 -13.10
N CYS A 102 3.94 -0.62 -12.44
CA CYS A 102 4.48 0.57 -13.08
C CYS A 102 5.54 0.18 -14.12
N LEU A 103 6.53 -0.64 -13.77
CA LEU A 103 7.59 -1.06 -14.69
C LEU A 103 7.04 -1.73 -15.96
N ASP A 104 6.03 -2.58 -15.83
CA ASP A 104 5.37 -3.25 -16.96
C ASP A 104 4.63 -2.26 -17.85
N SER A 105 3.90 -1.30 -17.24
CA SER A 105 3.21 -0.24 -17.97
C SER A 105 4.19 0.65 -18.74
N TRP A 106 5.32 0.98 -18.13
CA TRP A 106 6.38 1.75 -18.78
C TRP A 106 6.98 1.00 -19.98
N ARG A 107 7.28 -0.30 -19.82
CA ARG A 107 7.82 -1.13 -20.89
C ARG A 107 6.87 -1.22 -22.08
N LYS A 108 5.57 -1.35 -21.81
CA LYS A 108 4.55 -1.55 -22.85
C LYS A 108 4.08 -0.25 -23.51
N TYR A 109 3.87 0.80 -22.74
CA TYR A 109 3.18 2.01 -23.21
C TYR A 109 4.01 3.29 -23.10
N ARG A 110 5.20 3.26 -22.47
CA ARG A 110 6.06 4.42 -22.21
C ARG A 110 5.39 5.52 -21.37
N HIS A 111 4.30 5.21 -20.69
CA HIS A 111 3.63 6.08 -19.75
C HIS A 111 2.95 5.26 -18.64
N PHE A 112 2.61 5.90 -17.54
CA PHE A 112 1.91 5.30 -16.42
C PHE A 112 0.51 5.90 -16.34
N ALA A 113 -0.49 5.20 -16.87
CA ALA A 113 -1.88 5.58 -16.68
C ALA A 113 -2.29 5.32 -15.22
N ARG A 114 -2.77 6.35 -14.53
CA ARG A 114 -3.32 6.23 -13.18
C ARG A 114 -4.83 6.44 -13.23
N PRO A 115 -5.64 5.36 -13.16
CA PRO A 115 -7.08 5.49 -13.13
C PRO A 115 -7.49 6.20 -11.84
N HIS A 116 -8.32 7.23 -11.98
CA HIS A 116 -8.92 7.93 -10.87
C HIS A 116 -10.40 7.57 -10.80
N LEU A 117 -10.81 6.88 -9.74
CA LEU A 117 -12.19 6.42 -9.56
C LEU A 117 -13.20 7.53 -9.33
N GLY A 118 -12.71 8.69 -8.87
CA GLY A 118 -13.59 9.69 -8.29
C GLY A 118 -14.22 9.21 -6.99
N MET A 119 -13.57 8.30 -6.26
CA MET A 119 -14.04 7.81 -4.97
C MET A 119 -12.88 7.73 -4.00
N THR A 120 -13.20 7.89 -2.71
CA THR A 120 -12.29 7.62 -1.59
C THR A 120 -12.85 6.50 -0.74
N PHE A 121 -11.97 5.73 -0.12
CA PHE A 121 -12.35 4.53 0.61
C PHE A 121 -11.77 4.52 2.02
N LYS A 122 -12.43 3.79 2.91
CA LYS A 122 -11.90 3.38 4.19
C LYS A 122 -12.03 1.87 4.31
N ALA A 123 -10.93 1.18 4.57
CA ALA A 123 -10.95 -0.26 4.79
C ALA A 123 -11.76 -0.60 6.05
N ILE A 124 -12.56 -1.66 5.99
CA ILE A 124 -13.40 -2.11 7.11
C ILE A 124 -12.52 -2.50 8.30
N GLU A 125 -11.37 -3.13 8.06
CA GLU A 125 -10.39 -3.48 9.10
C GLU A 125 -9.85 -2.26 9.87
N LEU A 126 -9.95 -1.05 9.30
CA LEU A 126 -9.51 0.22 9.89
C LEU A 126 -10.67 1.03 10.49
N LEU A 127 -11.88 0.46 10.58
CA LEU A 127 -13.01 1.06 11.26
C LEU A 127 -12.94 0.79 12.77
N GLU A 128 -13.64 1.63 13.54
CA GLU A 128 -13.84 1.35 14.97
C GLU A 128 -14.56 0.01 15.15
N PRO A 129 -14.21 -0.80 16.18
CA PRO A 129 -14.80 -2.12 16.39
C PRO A 129 -16.33 -2.14 16.42
N SER A 130 -16.96 -1.06 16.91
CA SER A 130 -18.42 -0.91 16.93
C SER A 130 -19.04 -0.83 15.54
N HIS A 131 -18.37 -0.19 14.58
CA HIS A 131 -18.84 -0.13 13.19
C HIS A 131 -18.64 -1.48 12.49
N VAL A 132 -17.53 -2.18 12.76
CA VAL A 132 -17.30 -3.53 12.24
C VAL A 132 -18.36 -4.50 12.77
N ASP A 133 -18.65 -4.50 14.07
CA ASP A 133 -19.72 -5.30 14.68
C ASP A 133 -21.10 -4.99 14.06
N MET A 134 -21.39 -3.71 13.82
CA MET A 134 -22.64 -3.29 13.20
C MET A 134 -22.78 -3.81 11.76
N LEU A 135 -21.73 -3.67 10.93
CA LEU A 135 -21.72 -4.17 9.55
C LEU A 135 -21.93 -5.68 9.50
N TRP A 136 -21.25 -6.41 10.38
CA TRP A 136 -21.40 -7.85 10.50
C TRP A 136 -22.83 -8.25 10.89
N ARG A 137 -23.39 -7.65 11.95
CA ARG A 137 -24.70 -8.05 12.49
C ARG A 137 -25.87 -7.66 11.60
N MET A 138 -25.78 -6.53 10.91
CA MET A 138 -26.89 -6.02 10.10
C MET A 138 -26.83 -6.51 8.65
N TYR A 139 -25.62 -6.68 8.10
CA TYR A 139 -25.44 -6.94 6.67
C TYR A 139 -24.58 -8.18 6.37
N ASN A 140 -24.04 -8.86 7.38
CA ASN A 140 -23.12 -10.00 7.23
C ASN A 140 -21.88 -9.65 6.39
N ILE A 141 -21.34 -8.43 6.63
CA ILE A 141 -20.13 -7.91 6.00
C ILE A 141 -19.03 -7.82 7.06
N ASP A 142 -17.92 -8.52 6.86
CA ASP A 142 -16.73 -8.53 7.72
C ASP A 142 -15.48 -7.91 7.08
N ASP A 143 -15.50 -7.69 5.77
CA ASP A 143 -14.35 -7.26 4.99
C ASP A 143 -14.78 -6.42 3.78
N GLY A 144 -13.87 -5.58 3.27
CA GLY A 144 -14.13 -4.69 2.14
C GLY A 144 -13.76 -3.23 2.38
N LEU A 145 -14.18 -2.39 1.44
CA LEU A 145 -13.90 -0.96 1.42
C LEU A 145 -15.19 -0.15 1.51
N VAL A 146 -15.34 0.68 2.55
CA VAL A 146 -16.46 1.61 2.68
C VAL A 146 -16.17 2.90 1.90
N VAL A 147 -17.05 3.26 0.98
CA VAL A 147 -16.98 4.51 0.21
C VAL A 147 -17.16 5.71 1.14
N GLN A 148 -16.15 6.57 1.22
CA GLN A 148 -16.16 7.76 2.07
C GLN A 148 -16.69 8.99 1.33
N GLU A 149 -16.26 9.18 0.09
CA GLU A 149 -16.67 10.28 -0.77
C GLU A 149 -16.79 9.82 -2.21
N VAL A 150 -17.69 10.46 -2.95
CA VAL A 150 -17.85 10.28 -4.40
C VAL A 150 -17.77 11.66 -5.04
N SER A 151 -16.90 11.78 -6.03
CA SER A 151 -16.66 13.01 -6.78
C SER A 151 -17.85 13.30 -7.68
N LYS A 152 -18.33 14.54 -7.66
CA LYS A 152 -19.41 15.01 -8.52
C LYS A 152 -19.02 14.90 -10.00
N GLY A 153 -19.93 14.41 -10.83
CA GLY A 153 -19.75 14.15 -12.26
C GLY A 153 -18.87 12.95 -12.59
N SER A 154 -18.45 12.16 -11.59
CA SER A 154 -17.68 10.94 -11.81
C SER A 154 -18.55 9.81 -12.35
N ASN A 155 -17.93 8.83 -13.00
CA ASN A 155 -18.62 7.60 -13.40
C ASN A 155 -19.25 6.89 -12.19
N ALA A 156 -18.63 6.96 -11.02
CA ALA A 156 -19.18 6.38 -9.79
C ALA A 156 -20.51 7.04 -9.41
N GLU A 157 -20.59 8.37 -9.43
CA GLU A 157 -21.85 9.09 -9.18
C GLU A 157 -22.91 8.76 -10.23
N ILE A 158 -22.54 8.73 -11.52
CA ILE A 158 -23.46 8.43 -12.63
C ILE A 158 -24.03 7.01 -12.52
N LEU A 159 -23.22 6.05 -12.04
CA LEU A 159 -23.63 4.67 -11.79
C LEU A 159 -24.39 4.50 -10.47
N GLY A 160 -24.58 5.57 -9.70
CA GLY A 160 -25.36 5.58 -8.47
C GLY A 160 -24.62 5.12 -7.22
N ILE A 161 -23.28 5.02 -7.26
CA ILE A 161 -22.47 4.74 -6.06
C ILE A 161 -22.52 5.96 -5.14
N GLN A 162 -22.68 5.71 -3.84
CA GLN A 162 -22.84 6.74 -2.81
C GLN A 162 -21.89 6.51 -1.62
N LYS A 163 -21.71 7.57 -0.83
CA LYS A 163 -21.05 7.47 0.47
C LYS A 163 -21.79 6.46 1.34
N GLY A 164 -21.04 5.53 1.94
CA GLY A 164 -21.57 4.46 2.78
C GLY A 164 -21.74 3.13 2.07
N ASP A 165 -21.68 3.09 0.74
CA ASP A 165 -21.64 1.82 0.00
C ASP A 165 -20.38 1.02 0.36
N VAL A 166 -20.48 -0.30 0.30
CA VAL A 166 -19.35 -1.21 0.55
C VAL A 166 -18.94 -1.88 -0.76
N ILE A 167 -17.66 -1.76 -1.09
CA ILE A 167 -17.04 -2.46 -2.22
C ILE A 167 -16.35 -3.72 -1.68
N GLU A 168 -16.96 -4.88 -1.94
CA GLU A 168 -16.38 -6.18 -1.58
C GLU A 168 -15.46 -6.75 -2.64
N SER A 169 -15.71 -6.42 -3.93
CA SER A 169 -14.92 -6.97 -5.04
C SER A 169 -14.88 -6.05 -6.25
N ILE A 170 -13.80 -6.18 -7.02
CA ILE A 170 -13.62 -5.53 -8.32
C ILE A 170 -13.27 -6.62 -9.34
N ASN A 171 -13.99 -6.67 -10.45
CA ASN A 171 -13.80 -7.68 -11.50
C ASN A 171 -13.83 -9.12 -10.95
N GLY A 172 -14.68 -9.38 -9.95
CA GLY A 172 -14.82 -10.70 -9.30
C GLY A 172 -13.69 -11.07 -8.33
N LYS A 173 -12.72 -10.19 -8.09
CA LYS A 173 -11.66 -10.38 -7.08
C LYS A 173 -11.99 -9.58 -5.84
N ARG A 174 -11.96 -10.25 -4.68
CA ARG A 174 -12.16 -9.63 -3.36
C ARG A 174 -11.13 -8.52 -3.16
N VAL A 175 -11.55 -7.43 -2.52
CA VAL A 175 -10.69 -6.30 -2.15
C VAL A 175 -10.96 -5.91 -0.71
N SER A 176 -9.89 -5.68 0.05
CA SER A 176 -9.90 -5.21 1.43
C SER A 176 -9.02 -3.96 1.60
N THR A 177 -8.07 -3.72 0.68
CA THR A 177 -7.18 -2.56 0.72
C THR A 177 -7.27 -1.70 -0.53
N THR A 178 -6.91 -0.42 -0.42
CA THR A 178 -6.87 0.49 -1.57
C THR A 178 -5.73 0.17 -2.56
N ILE A 179 -4.73 -0.58 -2.11
CA ILE A 179 -3.63 -1.06 -2.95
C ILE A 179 -4.16 -2.08 -3.97
N GLU A 180 -4.97 -3.03 -3.51
CA GLU A 180 -5.62 -4.03 -4.37
C GLU A 180 -6.51 -3.36 -5.42
N VAL A 181 -7.27 -2.33 -5.05
CA VAL A 181 -8.04 -1.51 -5.99
C VAL A 181 -7.13 -0.93 -7.07
N GLY A 182 -6.01 -0.32 -6.68
CA GLY A 182 -5.05 0.29 -7.62
C GLY A 182 -4.40 -0.73 -8.57
N VAL A 183 -4.18 -1.96 -8.12
CA VAL A 183 -3.67 -3.07 -8.94
C VAL A 183 -4.73 -3.57 -9.92
N LEU A 184 -5.99 -3.68 -9.49
CA LEU A 184 -7.09 -4.28 -10.25
C LEU A 184 -7.71 -3.38 -11.32
N MET A 185 -7.50 -2.08 -11.25
CA MET A 185 -8.11 -1.12 -12.18
C MET A 185 -7.29 -0.80 -13.43
N ARG A 186 -6.32 -1.65 -13.77
CA ARG A 186 -5.46 -1.48 -14.95
C ARG A 186 -5.82 -2.42 -16.09
#